data_AF-A0A389MTS4-F1
#
_entry.id   AF-A0A389MTS4-F1
#
_cell.length_a   1.000
_cell.length_b   1.000
_cell.length_c   1.000
_cell.angle_alpha   90.00
_cell.angle_beta   90.00
_cell.angle_gamma   90.00
#
_symmetry.space_group_name_H-M   'P 1'
#
loop_
_entity.id
_entity.type
_entity.pdbx_description
1 polymer ?
#
loop_
_entity_poly.entity_id
_entity_poly.type
_entity_poly.pdbx_seq_one_letter_code
_entity_poly.pdbx_strand_id
1 'polypeptide(L)'
;MLGGHPWRPRAYRMVRDSEIEPGATAGTVVYELAGWDVGCAAADTQALGTECLSVTLKPDGSPPFFVVPVRDLSACARPASR
;
A
#
# COMPACT_ATOMS: atom_id res chain seq x y z
N MET A 1 -19.68 0.52 -22.88
CA MET A 1 -18.27 0.75 -22.51
C MET A 1 -18.27 1.70 -21.32
N LEU A 2 -18.11 1.20 -20.10
CA LEU A 2 -18.09 2.05 -18.91
C LEU A 2 -16.73 2.77 -18.89
N GLY A 3 -16.75 4.09 -19.06
CA GLY A 3 -15.58 4.94 -18.89
C GLY A 3 -15.11 4.88 -17.45
N GLY A 4 -14.16 3.98 -17.18
CA GLY A 4 -13.52 3.89 -15.88
C GLY A 4 -12.65 5.12 -15.69
N HIS A 5 -12.97 5.93 -14.68
CA HIS A 5 -11.99 6.85 -14.13
C HIS A 5 -10.69 6.06 -13.90
N PRO A 6 -9.51 6.55 -14.35
CA PRO A 6 -8.28 5.83 -14.11
C PRO A 6 -8.05 5.82 -12.60
N TRP A 7 -8.39 4.69 -11.96
CA TRP A 7 -8.08 4.47 -10.56
C TRP A 7 -6.56 4.55 -10.45
N ARG A 8 -6.10 5.51 -9.66
CA ARG A 8 -4.70 5.70 -9.33
C ARG A 8 -4.53 5.24 -7.90
N PRO A 9 -3.78 4.16 -7.64
CA PRO A 9 -3.54 3.73 -6.28
C PRO A 9 -2.94 4.87 -5.46
N ARG A 10 -3.31 4.92 -4.19
CA ARG A 10 -2.67 5.84 -3.25
C ARG A 10 -1.23 5.43 -3.05
N ALA A 11 -0.34 6.40 -3.07
CA ALA A 11 1.08 6.19 -2.81
C ALA A 11 1.40 6.51 -1.35
N TYR A 12 2.18 5.64 -0.74
CA TYR A 12 2.66 5.75 0.62
C TYR A 12 4.19 5.63 0.62
N ARG A 13 4.81 6.18 1.65
CA ARG A 13 6.24 6.01 1.90
C ARG A 13 6.41 5.11 3.12
N MET A 14 7.23 4.08 2.98
CA MET A 14 7.64 3.22 4.09
C MET A 14 8.39 4.03 5.13
N VAL A 15 8.01 3.91 6.39
CA VAL A 15 8.67 4.59 7.52
C VAL A 15 9.80 3.74 8.09
N ARG A 16 9.70 2.41 7.96
CA ARG A 16 10.71 1.43 8.35
C ARG A 16 10.87 0.35 7.28
N ASP A 17 11.92 -0.46 7.39
CA ASP A 17 12.15 -1.59 6.50
C ASP A 17 11.05 -2.65 6.69
N SER A 18 10.58 -3.21 5.57
CA SER A 18 9.66 -4.34 5.57
C SER A 18 10.37 -5.61 6.03
N GLU A 19 9.71 -6.36 6.92
CA GLU A 19 10.18 -7.68 7.37
C GLU A 19 9.83 -8.80 6.37
N ILE A 20 8.95 -8.51 5.40
CA ILE A 20 8.38 -9.48 4.46
C ILE A 20 8.92 -9.28 3.03
N GLU A 21 8.99 -8.02 2.58
CA GLU A 21 9.38 -7.65 1.22
C GLU A 21 10.73 -6.92 1.22
N PRO A 22 11.84 -7.58 0.88
CA PRO A 22 13.18 -7.00 0.96
C PRO A 22 13.37 -5.72 0.14
N GLY A 23 12.58 -5.53 -0.93
CA GLY A 23 12.62 -4.33 -1.75
C GLY A 23 11.93 -3.11 -1.11
N ALA A 24 11.16 -3.30 -0.04
CA ALA A 24 10.39 -2.24 0.62
C ALA A 24 11.12 -1.71 1.87
N THR A 25 12.23 -1.01 1.66
CA THR A 25 13.00 -0.37 2.75
C THR A 25 12.43 0.99 3.16
N ALA A 26 12.84 1.52 4.31
CA ALA A 26 12.47 2.85 4.78
C ALA A 26 12.75 3.92 3.71
N GLY A 27 11.77 4.79 3.46
CA GLY A 27 11.82 5.80 2.40
C GLY A 27 11.34 5.32 1.03
N THR A 28 11.16 4.01 0.82
CA THR A 28 10.62 3.45 -0.42
C THR A 28 9.16 3.84 -0.60
N VAL A 29 8.77 4.13 -1.84
CA VAL A 29 7.37 4.39 -2.20
C VAL A 29 6.67 3.07 -2.53
N VAL A 30 5.55 2.83 -1.87
CA VAL A 30 4.65 1.71 -2.10
C VAL A 30 3.27 2.24 -2.49
N TYR A 31 2.47 1.39 -3.11
CA TYR A 31 1.18 1.74 -3.67
C TYR A 31 0.10 0.84 -3.10
N GLU A 32 -1.08 1.38 -2.83
CA GLU A 32 -2.23 0.58 -2.43
C GLU A 32 -2.51 -0.53 -3.46
N LEU A 33 -2.83 -1.74 -3.00
CA LEU A 33 -3.19 -2.83 -3.90
C LEU A 33 -4.45 -2.48 -4.70
N ALA A 34 -4.38 -2.68 -6.01
CA ALA A 34 -5.50 -2.60 -6.94
C ALA A 34 -6.29 -3.93 -6.89
N GLY A 35 -7.39 -3.95 -6.16
CA GLY A 35 -8.33 -5.07 -6.16
C GLY A 35 -8.35 -5.84 -4.85
N TRP A 36 -8.69 -7.13 -4.93
CA TRP A 36 -8.96 -7.94 -3.75
C TRP A 36 -7.68 -8.53 -3.17
N ASP A 37 -7.40 -8.23 -1.91
CA ASP A 37 -6.27 -8.77 -1.14
C ASP A 37 -6.59 -10.09 -0.43
N VAL A 38 -7.70 -10.73 -0.81
CA VAL A 38 -8.25 -11.96 -0.20
C VAL A 38 -8.41 -11.91 1.32
N GLY A 39 -8.53 -10.71 1.90
CA GLY A 39 -8.72 -10.50 3.34
C GLY A 39 -7.45 -10.51 4.17
N CYS A 40 -6.26 -10.51 3.55
CA CYS A 40 -4.98 -10.50 4.26
C CYS A 40 -4.84 -9.30 5.21
N ALA A 41 -5.14 -8.08 4.76
CA ALA A 41 -5.06 -6.90 5.61
C ALA A 41 -6.03 -6.95 6.80
N ALA A 42 -7.24 -7.50 6.58
CA ALA A 42 -8.23 -7.65 7.64
C ALA A 42 -7.79 -8.69 8.69
N ALA A 43 -7.23 -9.82 8.25
CA ALA A 43 -6.70 -10.85 9.14
C ALA A 43 -5.54 -10.31 10.01
N ASP A 44 -4.58 -9.62 9.39
CA ASP A 44 -3.44 -9.02 10.12
C ASP A 44 -3.90 -7.90 11.05
N THR A 45 -4.90 -7.11 10.65
CA THR A 45 -5.50 -6.10 11.53
C THR A 45 -6.08 -6.72 12.79
N GLN A 46 -6.79 -7.83 12.66
CA GLN A 46 -7.35 -8.56 13.80
C GLN A 46 -6.25 -9.18 14.67
N ALA A 47 -5.23 -9.78 14.05
CA ALA A 47 -4.14 -10.45 14.77
C ALA A 47 -3.22 -9.47 15.52
N LEU A 48 -2.93 -8.32 14.93
CA LEU A 48 -1.99 -7.33 15.48
C LEU A 48 -2.69 -6.24 16.31
N GLY A 49 -4.01 -6.15 16.25
CA GLY A 49 -4.79 -5.10 16.94
C GLY A 49 -4.51 -3.69 16.40
N THR A 50 -3.99 -3.56 15.18
CA THR A 50 -3.64 -2.29 14.55
C THR A 50 -4.04 -2.34 13.07
N GLU A 51 -4.53 -1.23 12.53
CA GLU A 51 -4.94 -1.17 11.13
C GLU A 51 -3.76 -1.53 10.20
N CYS A 52 -4.02 -2.44 9.26
CA CYS A 52 -3.07 -2.89 8.26
C CYS A 52 -3.62 -2.64 6.84
N LEU A 53 -2.72 -2.47 5.88
CA LEU A 53 -3.03 -2.18 4.49
C LEU A 53 -2.24 -3.09 3.55
N SER A 54 -2.91 -3.58 2.51
CA SER A 54 -2.27 -4.33 1.42
C SER A 54 -1.67 -3.36 0.41
N VAL A 55 -0.35 -3.46 0.21
CA VAL A 55 0.44 -2.57 -0.66
C VAL A 55 1.33 -3.35 -1.63
N THR A 56 1.77 -2.70 -2.69
CA THR A 56 2.67 -3.24 -3.70
C THR A 56 3.75 -2.23 -4.08
N LEU A 57 4.88 -2.73 -4.61
CA LEU A 57 5.91 -1.89 -5.23
C LEU A 57 5.51 -1.42 -6.64
N LYS A 58 4.43 -1.97 -7.23
CA LYS A 58 3.98 -1.63 -8.58
C LYS A 58 3.11 -0.36 -8.58
N PRO A 59 3.46 0.68 -9.37
CA PRO A 59 2.72 1.94 -9.40
C PRO A 59 1.27 1.86 -9.91
N ASP A 60 0.91 0.76 -10.57
CA ASP A 60 -0.45 0.48 -11.02
C ASP A 60 -1.28 -0.27 -9.97
N GLY A 61 -0.69 -0.60 -8.82
CA GLY A 61 -1.34 -1.34 -7.73
C GLY A 61 -1.46 -2.84 -8.02
N SER A 62 -0.91 -3.35 -9.11
CA SER A 62 -1.06 -4.77 -9.45
C SER A 62 -0.25 -5.69 -8.53
N PRO A 63 -0.66 -6.96 -8.36
CA PRO A 63 0.11 -7.95 -7.60
C PRO A 63 1.52 -8.21 -8.19
N PRO A 64 2.49 -8.70 -7.41
CA PRO A 64 2.39 -9.17 -6.03
C PRO A 64 2.20 -8.01 -5.04
N PHE A 65 1.68 -8.34 -3.86
CA PHE A 65 1.43 -7.41 -2.76
C PHE A 65 1.88 -8.01 -1.43
N PHE A 66 2.00 -7.16 -0.42
CA PHE A 66 2.31 -7.51 0.96
C PHE A 66 1.50 -6.62 1.91
N VAL A 67 1.33 -7.07 3.16
CA VAL A 67 0.56 -6.34 4.16
C VAL A 67 1.50 -5.55 5.06
N VAL A 68 1.13 -4.30 5.36
CA VAL A 68 1.92 -3.40 6.21
C VAL A 68 0.99 -2.71 7.21
N PRO A 69 1.36 -2.61 8.50
CA PRO A 69 0.65 -1.77 9.46
C PRO A 69 0.61 -0.31 9.00
N VAL A 70 -0.54 0.36 9.07
CA VAL A 70 -0.69 1.75 8.62
C VAL A 70 0.23 2.71 9.36
N ARG A 71 0.58 2.42 10.62
CA ARG A 71 1.58 3.18 11.39
C ARG A 71 2.98 3.20 10.78
N ASP A 72 3.30 2.24 9.90
CA ASP A 72 4.58 2.13 9.20
C ASP A 72 4.53 2.80 7.82
N LEU A 73 3.42 3.47 7.49
CA LEU A 73 3.20 4.18 6.24
C LEU A 73 3.01 5.68 6.49
N SER A 74 3.65 6.49 5.67
CA SER A 74 3.41 7.93 5.58
C SER A 74 2.76 8.28 4.26
N ALA A 75 1.72 9.11 4.26
CA ALA A 75 1.07 9.54 3.02
C ALA A 75 2.06 10.34 2.15
N CYS A 76 2.22 9.97 0.88
CA CYS A 76 2.93 10.85 -0.06
C CYS A 76 2.05 12.07 -0.34
N ALA A 77 2.54 13.27 -0.03
CA ALA A 77 1.85 14.50 -0.37
C ALA A 77 1.57 14.52 -1.89
N ARG A 78 0.30 14.76 -2.28
CA ARG A 78 -0.01 15.07 -3.69
C ARG A 78 0.79 16.32 -4.06
N PRO A 79 1.44 16.37 -5.24
CA PRO A 79 2.03 17.62 -5.70
C PRO A 79 0.91 18.65 -5.75
N ALA A 80 1.09 19.77 -5.04
CA ALA A 80 0.19 20.91 -5.11
C ALA A 80 0.14 21.35 -6.58
N SER A 81 -1.02 21.18 -7.21
CA SER A 81 -1.26 21.66 -8.57
C SER A 81 -1.11 23.19 -8.54
N ARG A 82 -0.11 23.71 -9.25
CA ARG A 82 0.12 25.15 -9.41
C ARG A 82 -0.29 25.57 -10.81
#